data_AF-A0A6A6K3L3-F1
#
_entry.id   AF-A0A6A6K3L3-F1
#
_cell.length_a   1.000
_cell.length_b   1.000
_cell.length_c   1.000
_cell.angle_alpha   90.00
_cell.angle_beta   90.00
_cell.angle_gamma   90.00
#
_symmetry.space_group_name_H-M   'P 1'
#
loop_
_entity.id
_entity.type
_entity.pdbx_description
1 polymer ?
#
loop_
_entity_poly.entity_id
_entity_poly.type
_entity_poly.pdbx_seq_one_letter_code
_entity_poly.pdbx_strand_id
1 'polypeptide(L)'
;METVKQGSGKARTTSLVLLNTRMFGGYKSVQEMVKPDAEVPWGNHFAFMSVSIPKLSASDVKDPLQFVWKARKVIQRKRSSFAVFLTAKYLQLVRKFRGPEAVSKHLHGTLKNTSLGITNVIGPMEQMALANHPVKGLYFVVTGAPQSLMTGVLSYMGKLRVAALVEKDFIDPQNFKFHMQNAFDMIFKAAFGASPSPAN
;
A
#
# COMPACT_ATOMS: atom_id res chain seq x y z
N MET A 1 -4.61 -20.18 19.52
CA MET A 1 -4.58 -18.70 19.62
C MET A 1 -3.26 -18.33 20.27
N GLU A 2 -2.35 -17.71 19.52
CA GLU A 2 -1.19 -17.08 20.14
C GLU A 2 -1.70 -16.02 21.12
N THR A 3 -1.34 -16.15 22.39
CA THR A 3 -1.64 -15.15 23.41
C THR A 3 -0.97 -13.84 22.99
N VAL A 4 -1.75 -12.75 22.94
CA VAL A 4 -1.24 -11.41 22.67
C VAL A 4 -0.08 -11.15 23.62
N LYS A 5 1.17 -11.18 23.11
CA LYS A 5 2.35 -10.92 23.93
C LYS A 5 2.17 -9.57 24.64
N GLN A 6 2.34 -9.58 25.95
CA GLN A 6 2.16 -8.42 26.81
C GLN A 6 3.08 -7.29 26.32
N GLY A 7 2.50 -6.19 25.82
CA GLY A 7 3.25 -5.05 25.27
C GLY A 7 3.19 -4.87 23.75
N SER A 8 2.66 -5.81 22.98
CA SER A 8 2.52 -5.68 21.51
C SER A 8 1.74 -4.42 21.08
N GLY A 9 0.69 -4.05 21.83
CA GLY A 9 -0.08 -2.82 21.59
C GLY A 9 0.66 -1.50 21.91
N LYS A 10 1.87 -1.55 22.47
CA LYS A 10 2.68 -0.35 22.80
C LYS A 10 3.70 0.01 21.73
N ALA A 11 4.01 -0.90 20.81
CA ALA A 11 4.96 -0.67 19.72
C ALA A 11 4.53 0.51 18.85
N ARG A 12 5.50 1.30 18.39
CA ARG A 12 5.26 2.38 17.42
C ARG A 12 5.57 1.82 16.03
N THR A 13 4.53 1.62 15.22
CA THR A 13 4.68 1.12 13.86
C THR A 13 4.34 2.23 12.88
N THR A 14 5.30 2.59 12.03
CA THR A 14 5.10 3.61 10.99
C THR A 14 5.09 2.92 9.64
N SER A 15 4.00 3.09 8.90
CA SER A 15 3.88 2.63 7.52
C SER A 15 4.24 3.75 6.55
N LEU A 16 4.91 3.42 5.45
CA LEU A 16 5.01 4.29 4.28
C LEU A 16 3.92 3.89 3.28
N VAL A 17 2.96 4.76 3.05
CA VAL A 17 1.89 4.54 2.08
C VAL A 17 2.23 5.25 0.79
N LEU A 18 2.35 4.49 -0.29
CA LEU A 18 2.53 5.01 -1.64
C LEU A 18 1.16 5.33 -2.24
N LEU A 19 1.07 6.53 -2.82
CA LEU A 19 -0.12 7.05 -3.47
C LEU A 19 0.17 7.15 -4.97
N ASN A 20 -0.68 6.55 -5.79
CA ASN A 20 -0.68 6.83 -7.22
C ASN A 20 -1.18 8.27 -7.43
N THR A 21 -0.36 9.11 -8.05
CA THR A 21 -0.70 10.51 -8.37
C THR A 21 -0.98 10.72 -9.85
N ARG A 22 -1.01 9.65 -10.65
CA ARG A 22 -1.40 9.73 -12.05
C ARG A 22 -2.87 10.14 -12.13
N MET A 23 -3.12 11.27 -12.79
CA MET A 23 -4.47 11.71 -13.14
C MET A 23 -5.04 10.69 -14.12
N PHE A 24 -6.06 9.95 -13.70
CA PHE A 24 -6.71 8.95 -14.54
C PHE A 24 -7.61 9.64 -15.56
N GLY A 25 -7.26 9.54 -16.84
CA GLY A 25 -8.09 9.96 -17.98
C GLY A 25 -8.42 8.81 -18.95
N GLY A 26 -8.24 7.55 -18.51
CA GLY A 26 -8.39 6.36 -19.34
C GLY A 26 -7.05 5.74 -19.76
N TYR A 27 -7.11 4.71 -20.60
CA TYR A 27 -5.93 4.08 -21.19
C TYR A 27 -5.34 4.99 -22.27
N LYS A 28 -4.01 5.19 -22.25
CA LYS A 28 -3.26 5.83 -23.34
C LYS A 28 -2.20 4.87 -23.85
N SER A 29 -1.97 4.88 -25.17
CA SER A 29 -0.96 4.01 -25.77
C SER A 29 0.45 4.46 -25.36
N VAL A 30 1.42 3.54 -25.34
CA VAL A 30 2.83 3.90 -25.05
C VAL A 30 3.32 4.99 -26.00
N GLN A 31 2.93 4.89 -27.27
CA GLN A 31 3.27 5.85 -28.33
C GLN A 31 2.75 7.27 -28.02
N GLU A 32 1.57 7.40 -27.41
CA GLU A 32 1.06 8.69 -26.93
C GLU A 32 1.81 9.19 -25.70
N MET A 33 2.15 8.29 -24.77
CA MET A 33 2.79 8.64 -23.49
C MET A 33 4.25 9.12 -23.63
N VAL A 34 4.91 8.78 -24.74
CA VAL A 34 6.32 9.18 -25.01
C VAL A 34 6.44 10.45 -25.85
N LYS A 35 5.33 10.99 -26.36
CA LYS A 35 5.34 12.25 -27.11
C LYS A 35 5.84 13.40 -26.21
N PRO A 36 6.54 14.40 -26.77
CA PRO A 36 6.80 15.66 -26.08
C PRO A 36 5.49 16.24 -25.55
N ASP A 37 5.50 16.75 -24.31
CA ASP A 37 4.35 17.39 -23.65
C ASP A 37 3.10 16.53 -23.53
N ALA A 38 3.25 15.19 -23.51
CA ALA A 38 2.15 14.28 -23.25
C ALA A 38 1.45 14.63 -21.91
N GLU A 39 0.13 14.79 -21.95
CA GLU A 39 -0.69 15.04 -20.75
C GLU A 39 -0.49 13.98 -19.65
N VAL A 40 -0.24 12.73 -20.08
CA VAL A 40 0.02 11.59 -19.21
C VAL A 40 1.35 10.95 -19.65
N PRO A 41 2.48 11.47 -19.18
CA PRO A 41 3.78 11.01 -19.63
C PRO A 41 4.10 9.61 -19.10
N TRP A 42 4.93 8.89 -19.86
CA TRP A 42 5.38 7.55 -19.50
C TRP A 42 6.10 7.52 -18.14
N GLY A 43 5.90 6.44 -17.38
CA GLY A 43 6.54 6.21 -16.08
C GLY A 43 5.64 6.41 -14.86
N ASN A 44 6.14 5.96 -13.71
CA ASN A 44 5.39 5.95 -12.46
C ASN A 44 5.33 7.33 -11.82
N HIS A 45 4.10 7.81 -11.60
CA HIS A 45 3.82 9.04 -10.88
C HIS A 45 3.23 8.68 -9.53
N PHE A 46 4.03 8.86 -8.48
CA PHE A 46 3.61 8.56 -7.14
C PHE A 46 4.04 9.64 -6.16
N ALA A 47 3.31 9.72 -5.06
CA ALA A 47 3.73 10.37 -3.84
C ALA A 47 3.75 9.33 -2.72
N PHE A 48 4.27 9.70 -1.57
CA PHE A 48 4.19 8.86 -0.39
C PHE A 48 3.84 9.67 0.84
N MET A 49 3.33 8.98 1.85
CA MET A 49 3.01 9.56 3.14
C MET A 49 3.32 8.56 4.25
N SER A 50 3.99 9.04 5.30
CA SER A 50 4.20 8.24 6.51
C SER A 50 2.94 8.28 7.38
N VAL A 51 2.37 7.11 7.63
CA VAL A 51 1.16 6.91 8.43
C VAL A 51 1.51 6.05 9.64
N SER A 52 1.32 6.62 10.82
CA SER A 52 1.43 5.86 12.08
C SER A 52 0.25 4.91 12.19
N ILE A 53 0.52 3.63 12.41
CA ILE A 53 -0.53 2.63 12.65
C ILE A 53 -1.08 2.89 14.06
N PRO A 54 -2.41 3.01 14.23
CA PRO A 54 -3.00 3.19 15.56
C PRO A 54 -2.58 2.05 16.50
N LYS A 55 -2.42 2.38 17.77
CA LYS A 55 -2.20 1.36 18.80
C LYS A 55 -3.49 0.59 19.03
N LEU A 56 -3.38 -0.72 19.13
CA LEU A 56 -4.50 -1.59 19.44
C LEU A 56 -4.87 -1.43 20.93
N SER A 57 -6.09 -0.98 21.22
CA SER A 57 -6.62 -0.95 22.59
C SER A 57 -7.53 -2.15 22.88
N ALA A 58 -7.78 -2.45 24.16
CA ALA A 58 -8.67 -3.54 24.56
C ALA A 58 -10.11 -3.37 24.00
N SER A 59 -10.56 -2.11 23.82
CA SER A 59 -11.83 -1.80 23.16
C SER A 59 -11.83 -2.13 21.67
N ASP A 60 -10.69 -2.02 20.98
CA ASP A 60 -10.58 -2.33 19.54
C ASP A 60 -10.67 -3.84 19.28
N VAL A 61 -10.30 -4.66 20.26
CA VAL A 61 -10.46 -6.12 20.18
C VAL A 61 -11.94 -6.51 20.26
N LYS A 62 -12.75 -5.74 21.01
CA LYS A 62 -14.20 -5.97 21.13
C LYS A 62 -14.95 -5.47 19.89
N ASP A 63 -14.57 -4.31 19.37
CA ASP A 63 -15.11 -3.74 18.14
C ASP A 63 -13.96 -3.41 17.16
N PRO A 64 -13.63 -4.32 16.22
CA PRO A 64 -12.54 -4.10 15.27
C PRO A 64 -12.81 -2.93 14.32
N LEU A 65 -14.07 -2.48 14.17
CA LEU A 65 -14.37 -1.32 13.34
C LEU A 65 -13.83 -0.04 13.94
N GLN A 66 -13.75 0.09 15.27
CA GLN A 66 -13.13 1.26 15.92
C GLN A 66 -11.68 1.45 15.46
N PHE A 67 -10.93 0.35 15.33
CA PHE A 67 -9.57 0.38 14.84
C PHE A 67 -9.50 0.89 13.39
N VAL A 68 -10.38 0.37 12.53
CA VAL A 68 -10.49 0.79 11.12
C VAL A 68 -10.83 2.29 11.03
N TRP A 69 -11.76 2.78 11.85
CA TRP A 69 -12.12 4.20 11.91
C TRP A 69 -10.97 5.08 12.39
N LYS A 70 -10.22 4.65 13.42
CA LYS A 70 -9.01 5.35 13.88
C LYS A 70 -7.97 5.44 12.76
N ALA A 71 -7.69 4.33 12.08
CA ALA A 71 -6.75 4.30 10.96
C ALA A 71 -7.20 5.23 9.82
N ARG A 72 -8.49 5.18 9.45
CA ARG A 72 -9.09 6.06 8.44
C ARG A 72 -8.93 7.53 8.79
N LYS A 73 -9.19 7.94 10.04
CA LYS A 73 -9.02 9.33 10.50
C LYS A 73 -7.58 9.82 10.35
N VAL A 74 -6.59 8.99 10.71
CA VAL A 74 -5.17 9.33 10.56
C VAL A 74 -4.81 9.50 9.08
N ILE A 75 -5.23 8.56 8.23
CA ILE A 75 -4.98 8.61 6.78
C ILE A 75 -5.64 9.85 6.16
N GLN A 76 -6.90 10.13 6.49
CA GLN A 76 -7.63 11.27 5.95
C GLN A 76 -6.97 12.60 6.32
N ARG A 77 -6.57 12.77 7.59
CA ARG A 77 -5.83 13.95 8.06
C ARG A 77 -4.50 14.15 7.32
N LYS A 78 -3.79 13.06 7.04
CA LYS A 78 -2.52 13.12 6.30
C LYS A 78 -2.72 13.39 4.82
N ARG A 79 -3.77 12.84 4.19
CA ARG A 79 -4.14 13.10 2.80
C ARG A 79 -4.63 14.54 2.58
N SER A 80 -5.37 15.10 3.53
CA SER A 80 -5.82 16.49 3.46
C SER A 80 -4.71 17.51 3.74
N SER A 81 -3.50 17.05 4.09
CA SER A 81 -2.36 17.92 4.31
C SER A 81 -1.66 18.25 3.00
N PHE A 82 -1.28 19.51 2.83
CA PHE A 82 -0.39 19.95 1.75
C PHE A 82 0.98 19.24 1.75
N ALA A 83 1.34 18.53 2.82
CA ALA A 83 2.58 17.78 2.92
C ALA A 83 2.83 16.86 1.71
N VAL A 84 1.79 16.17 1.20
CA VAL A 84 1.95 15.25 0.05
C VAL A 84 2.40 16.00 -1.21
N PHE A 85 1.80 17.16 -1.49
CA PHE A 85 2.15 18.00 -2.63
C PHE A 85 3.53 18.65 -2.45
N LEU A 86 3.83 19.12 -1.24
CA LEU A 86 5.12 19.74 -0.92
C LEU A 86 6.27 18.74 -1.04
N THR A 87 6.08 17.49 -0.59
CA THR A 87 7.09 16.44 -0.74
C THR A 87 7.34 16.12 -2.22
N ALA A 88 6.29 16.01 -3.04
CA ALA A 88 6.46 15.78 -4.48
C ALA A 88 7.23 16.93 -5.16
N LYS A 89 6.89 18.19 -4.86
CA LYS A 89 7.60 19.37 -5.37
C LYS A 89 9.04 19.43 -4.86
N TYR A 90 9.28 19.11 -3.59
CA TYR A 90 10.62 19.03 -3.02
C TYR A 90 11.48 18.00 -3.77
N LEU A 91 10.96 16.80 -4.04
CA LEU A 91 11.70 15.77 -4.79
C LEU A 91 11.99 16.21 -6.23
N GLN A 92 11.07 16.93 -6.88
CA GLN A 92 11.32 17.53 -8.20
C GLN A 92 12.45 18.56 -8.15
N LEU A 93 12.48 19.42 -7.13
CA LEU A 93 13.55 20.41 -6.95
C LEU A 93 14.90 19.72 -6.66
N VAL A 94 14.94 18.75 -5.75
CA VAL A 94 16.15 17.98 -5.47
C VAL A 94 16.64 17.28 -6.74
N ARG A 95 15.74 16.69 -7.55
CA ARG A 95 16.10 16.09 -8.83
C ARG A 95 16.74 17.11 -9.78
N LYS A 96 16.13 18.30 -9.89
CA LYS A 96 16.59 19.37 -10.79
C LYS A 96 17.95 19.92 -10.40
N PHE A 97 18.20 20.12 -9.11
CA PHE A 97 19.41 20.79 -8.62
C PHE A 97 20.54 19.86 -8.17
N ARG A 98 20.22 18.64 -7.72
CA ARG A 98 21.17 17.70 -7.12
C ARG A 98 21.23 16.35 -7.82
N GLY A 99 20.50 16.19 -8.92
CA GLY A 99 20.49 14.97 -9.71
C GLY A 99 19.67 13.83 -9.09
N PRO A 100 19.55 12.71 -9.84
CA PRO A 100 18.77 11.55 -9.44
C PRO A 100 19.36 10.79 -8.23
N GLU A 101 20.67 10.80 -8.03
CA GLU A 101 21.35 10.11 -6.93
C GLU A 101 20.95 10.69 -5.57
N ALA A 102 20.88 12.02 -5.46
CA ALA A 102 20.46 12.70 -4.24
C ALA A 102 18.99 12.38 -3.89
N VAL A 103 18.12 12.32 -4.91
CA VAL A 103 16.72 11.92 -4.74
C VAL A 103 16.63 10.48 -4.26
N SER A 104 17.37 9.57 -4.90
CA SER A 104 17.42 8.16 -4.52
C SER A 104 17.87 7.99 -3.07
N LYS A 105 18.95 8.66 -2.65
CA LYS A 105 19.44 8.64 -1.26
C LYS A 105 18.39 9.15 -0.27
N HIS A 106 17.67 10.24 -0.60
CA HIS A 106 16.61 10.77 0.25
C HIS A 106 15.42 9.80 0.39
N LEU A 107 14.99 9.20 -0.73
CA LEU A 107 13.93 8.20 -0.74
C LEU A 107 14.31 6.96 0.05
N HIS A 108 15.52 6.44 -0.15
CA HIS A 108 16.04 5.29 0.58
C HIS A 108 16.10 5.57 2.08
N GLY A 109 16.61 6.75 2.47
CA GLY A 109 16.63 7.18 3.87
C GLY A 109 15.22 7.27 4.48
N THR A 110 14.24 7.75 3.72
CA THR A 110 12.84 7.80 4.17
C THR A 110 12.27 6.40 4.37
N LEU A 111 12.45 5.51 3.40
CA LEU A 111 11.97 4.14 3.44
C LEU A 111 12.57 3.36 4.62
N LYS A 112 13.88 3.48 4.84
CA LYS A 112 14.62 2.78 5.91
C LYS A 112 14.12 3.14 7.31
N ASN A 113 13.54 4.34 7.48
CA ASN A 113 13.01 4.82 8.76
C ASN A 113 11.53 4.46 8.97
N THR A 114 10.97 3.53 8.18
CA THR A 114 9.60 3.05 8.33
C THR A 114 9.57 1.54 8.50
N SER A 115 8.57 1.05 9.24
CA SER A 115 8.46 -0.37 9.61
C SER A 115 7.94 -1.23 8.45
N LEU A 116 7.08 -0.67 7.59
CA LEU A 116 6.47 -1.39 6.47
C LEU A 116 6.02 -0.46 5.35
N GLY A 117 5.91 -0.99 4.14
CA GLY A 117 5.38 -0.30 2.96
C GLY A 117 3.98 -0.79 2.58
N ILE A 118 3.13 0.12 2.11
CA ILE A 118 1.83 -0.20 1.53
C ILE A 118 1.71 0.54 0.20
N THR A 119 1.33 -0.18 -0.86
CA THR A 119 1.01 0.41 -2.16
C THR A 119 -0.36 -0.06 -2.63
N ASN A 120 -1.08 0.82 -3.33
CA ASN A 120 -2.39 0.51 -3.88
C ASN A 120 -2.50 1.03 -5.31
N VAL A 121 -2.91 0.16 -6.24
CA VAL A 121 -3.07 0.46 -7.66
C VAL A 121 -4.41 -0.08 -8.15
N ILE A 122 -5.23 0.80 -8.74
CA ILE A 122 -6.41 0.35 -9.48
C ILE A 122 -5.92 -0.26 -10.80
N GLY A 123 -6.10 -1.56 -10.96
CA GLY A 123 -5.79 -2.25 -12.20
C GLY A 123 -6.99 -2.33 -13.15
N PRO A 124 -6.82 -2.99 -14.31
CA PRO A 124 -7.81 -2.98 -15.38
C PRO A 124 -9.08 -3.75 -15.03
N MET A 125 -10.19 -3.29 -15.60
CA MET A 125 -11.50 -3.93 -15.47
C MET A 125 -11.70 -5.03 -16.52
N GLU A 126 -11.05 -4.86 -17.66
CA GLU A 126 -11.08 -5.79 -18.79
C GLU A 126 -10.14 -6.98 -18.55
N GLN A 127 -10.53 -8.14 -19.07
CA GLN A 127 -9.66 -9.30 -19.08
C GLN A 127 -8.49 -9.04 -20.03
N MET A 128 -7.28 -9.32 -19.53
CA MET A 128 -6.04 -9.16 -20.28
C MET A 128 -5.60 -10.53 -20.79
N ALA A 129 -4.79 -10.52 -21.85
CA ALA A 129 -4.12 -11.72 -22.34
C ALA A 129 -2.62 -11.47 -22.45
N LEU A 130 -1.82 -12.49 -22.14
CA LEU A 130 -0.38 -12.53 -22.38
C LEU A 130 -0.11 -13.66 -23.37
N ALA A 131 0.48 -13.34 -24.52
CA ALA A 131 0.70 -14.32 -25.60
C ALA A 131 -0.58 -15.13 -25.93
N ASN A 132 -1.72 -14.43 -26.07
CA ASN A 132 -3.06 -15.01 -26.29
C ASN A 132 -3.59 -15.92 -25.17
N HIS A 133 -2.93 -15.98 -24.01
CA HIS A 133 -3.44 -16.68 -22.84
C HIS A 133 -4.12 -15.70 -21.87
N PRO A 134 -5.37 -15.95 -21.45
CA PRO A 134 -6.08 -15.06 -20.54
C PRO A 134 -5.41 -15.02 -19.16
N VAL A 135 -5.18 -13.81 -18.66
CA VAL A 135 -4.63 -13.57 -17.34
C VAL A 135 -5.73 -13.80 -16.29
N LYS A 136 -5.48 -14.71 -15.34
CA LYS A 136 -6.45 -15.02 -14.25
C LYS A 136 -6.37 -14.05 -13.08
N GLY A 137 -5.22 -13.40 -12.90
CA GLY A 137 -4.96 -12.55 -11.75
C GLY A 137 -3.68 -11.76 -11.96
N LEU A 138 -3.65 -10.58 -11.33
CA LEU A 138 -2.51 -9.70 -11.29
C LEU A 138 -2.19 -9.40 -9.84
N TYR A 139 -0.91 -9.50 -9.50
CA TYR A 139 -0.38 -9.12 -8.19
C TYR A 139 0.74 -8.11 -8.43
N PHE A 140 0.82 -7.11 -7.57
CA PHE A 140 1.82 -6.06 -7.65
C PHE A 140 2.40 -5.83 -6.26
N VAL A 141 3.73 -5.91 -6.14
CA VAL A 141 4.47 -5.57 -4.93
C VAL A 141 5.77 -4.87 -5.33
N VAL A 142 6.26 -3.97 -4.47
CA VAL A 142 7.54 -3.29 -4.67
C VAL A 142 8.64 -4.10 -4.00
N THR A 143 9.66 -4.48 -4.76
CA THR A 143 10.83 -5.23 -4.26
C THR A 143 12.03 -4.31 -4.06
N GLY A 144 12.98 -4.69 -3.19
CA GLY A 144 14.23 -3.96 -2.98
C GLY A 144 14.12 -2.69 -2.12
N ALA A 145 12.95 -2.38 -1.57
CA ALA A 145 12.81 -1.36 -0.55
C ALA A 145 13.46 -1.84 0.77
N PRO A 146 14.08 -0.96 1.56
CA PRO A 146 14.71 -1.29 2.85
C PRO A 146 13.68 -1.47 3.98
N GLN A 147 12.61 -2.22 3.71
CA GLN A 147 11.52 -2.51 4.65
C GLN A 147 11.32 -4.02 4.73
N SER A 148 11.14 -4.55 5.95
CA SER A 148 10.95 -5.99 6.17
C SER A 148 9.58 -6.52 5.72
N LEU A 149 8.62 -5.63 5.50
CA LEU A 149 7.27 -5.95 5.02
C LEU A 149 6.83 -4.91 3.99
N MET A 150 6.41 -5.39 2.82
CA MET A 150 5.77 -4.58 1.77
C MET A 150 4.46 -5.24 1.36
N THR A 151 3.36 -4.51 1.48
CA THR A 151 2.04 -4.97 1.05
C THR A 151 1.60 -4.22 -0.19
N GLY A 152 1.21 -4.96 -1.22
CA GLY A 152 0.64 -4.41 -2.45
C GLY A 152 -0.81 -4.82 -2.62
N VAL A 153 -1.64 -3.83 -2.93
CA VAL A 153 -3.07 -3.99 -3.18
C VAL A 153 -3.33 -3.60 -4.63
N LEU A 154 -3.98 -4.49 -5.38
CA LEU A 154 -4.34 -4.24 -6.77
C LEU A 154 -5.76 -4.76 -7.06
N SER A 155 -6.57 -3.98 -7.75
CA SER A 155 -7.85 -4.47 -8.30
C SER A 155 -7.66 -4.99 -9.72
N TYR A 156 -8.18 -6.18 -10.03
CA TYR A 156 -8.18 -6.71 -11.40
C TYR A 156 -9.51 -7.39 -11.69
N MET A 157 -10.19 -7.00 -12.78
CA MET A 157 -11.51 -7.50 -13.16
C MET A 157 -12.52 -7.42 -11.99
N GLY A 158 -12.54 -6.28 -11.29
CA GLY A 158 -13.40 -6.06 -10.11
C GLY A 158 -13.02 -6.86 -8.85
N LYS A 159 -11.97 -7.69 -8.89
CA LYS A 159 -11.50 -8.47 -7.73
C LYS A 159 -10.29 -7.81 -7.09
N LEU A 160 -10.36 -7.57 -5.78
CA LEU A 160 -9.24 -7.09 -5.00
C LEU A 160 -8.22 -8.22 -4.80
N ARG A 161 -6.95 -7.94 -5.07
CA ARG A 161 -5.81 -8.84 -4.88
C ARG A 161 -4.85 -8.19 -3.92
N VAL A 162 -4.45 -8.92 -2.88
CA VAL A 162 -3.48 -8.48 -1.88
C VAL A 162 -2.30 -9.42 -1.94
N ALA A 163 -1.11 -8.86 -2.07
CA ALA A 163 0.16 -9.58 -1.99
C ALA A 163 1.04 -8.93 -0.91
N ALA A 164 1.81 -9.74 -0.21
CA ALA A 164 2.78 -9.29 0.78
C ALA A 164 4.14 -9.90 0.48
N LEU A 165 5.17 -9.06 0.47
CA LEU A 165 6.57 -9.45 0.51
C LEU A 165 7.03 -9.31 1.95
N VAL A 166 7.60 -10.38 2.50
CA VAL A 166 8.12 -10.43 3.87
C VAL A 166 9.60 -10.80 3.87
N GLU A 167 10.35 -10.26 4.82
CA GLU A 167 11.76 -10.59 5.00
C GLU A 167 11.91 -12.03 5.51
N LYS A 168 12.65 -12.82 4.72
CA LYS A 168 12.94 -14.22 5.03
C LYS A 168 13.65 -14.31 6.38
N ASP A 169 13.31 -15.33 7.15
CA ASP A 169 13.88 -15.63 8.47
C ASP A 169 13.58 -14.58 9.56
N PHE A 170 12.93 -13.45 9.21
CA PHE A 170 12.49 -12.42 10.15
C PHE A 170 10.97 -12.45 10.39
N ILE A 171 10.15 -12.63 9.34
CA ILE A 171 8.69 -12.76 9.44
C ILE A 171 8.26 -14.11 8.88
N ASP A 172 7.59 -14.92 9.71
CA ASP A 172 6.98 -16.17 9.26
C ASP A 172 5.80 -15.89 8.30
N PRO A 173 5.85 -16.32 7.02
CA PRO A 173 4.82 -16.01 6.05
C PRO A 173 3.46 -16.65 6.36
N GLN A 174 3.44 -17.83 6.98
CA GLN A 174 2.19 -18.56 7.25
C GLN A 174 1.45 -17.92 8.42
N ASN A 175 2.17 -17.60 9.49
CA ASN A 175 1.64 -16.87 10.64
C ASN A 175 1.18 -15.47 10.22
N PHE A 176 1.96 -14.76 9.41
CA PHE A 176 1.54 -13.46 8.90
C PHE A 176 0.24 -13.56 8.10
N LYS A 177 0.15 -14.51 7.16
CA LYS A 177 -1.07 -14.76 6.37
C LYS A 177 -2.26 -15.11 7.27
N PHE A 178 -2.07 -16.00 8.23
CA PHE A 178 -3.11 -16.42 9.18
C PHE A 178 -3.64 -15.21 9.98
N HIS A 179 -2.76 -14.38 10.53
CA HIS A 179 -3.16 -13.19 11.28
C HIS A 179 -3.88 -12.16 10.40
N MET A 180 -3.45 -11.96 9.15
CA MET A 180 -4.11 -11.08 8.20
C MET A 180 -5.52 -11.58 7.84
N GLN A 181 -5.69 -12.89 7.62
CA GLN A 181 -6.99 -13.50 7.35
C GLN A 181 -7.92 -13.39 8.55
N ASN A 182 -7.43 -13.74 9.75
CA ASN A 182 -8.22 -13.61 10.97
C ASN A 182 -8.66 -12.16 11.23
N ALA A 183 -7.77 -11.17 11.02
CA ALA A 183 -8.13 -9.77 11.15
C ALA A 183 -9.20 -9.34 10.14
N PHE A 184 -9.10 -9.81 8.89
CA PHE A 184 -10.12 -9.57 7.87
C PHE A 184 -11.47 -10.17 8.27
N ASP A 185 -11.50 -11.42 8.71
CA ASP A 185 -12.73 -12.10 9.11
C ASP A 185 -13.40 -11.43 10.31
N MET A 186 -12.61 -10.98 11.29
CA MET A 186 -13.11 -10.20 12.44
C MET A 186 -13.78 -8.90 11.98
N ILE A 187 -13.12 -8.13 11.09
CA ILE A 187 -13.66 -6.87 10.57
C ILE A 187 -14.91 -7.13 9.72
N PHE A 188 -14.86 -8.14 8.86
CA PHE A 188 -15.96 -8.51 7.98
C PHE A 188 -17.20 -8.92 8.79
N LYS A 189 -17.03 -9.80 9.78
CA LYS A 189 -18.11 -10.22 10.67
C LYS A 189 -18.70 -9.05 11.45
N ALA A 190 -17.87 -8.14 11.96
CA ALA A 190 -18.35 -6.95 12.66
C ALA A 190 -19.13 -5.99 11.74
N ALA A 191 -18.75 -5.88 10.47
CA ALA A 191 -19.40 -5.01 9.49
C ALA A 191 -20.72 -5.58 8.94
N PHE A 192 -20.79 -6.89 8.71
CA PHE A 192 -21.88 -7.53 7.96
C PHE A 192 -22.67 -8.58 8.75
N GLY A 193 -22.28 -8.89 9.99
CA GLY A 193 -22.99 -9.85 10.85
C GLY A 193 -22.77 -11.34 10.50
N ALA A 194 -22.11 -11.66 9.38
CA ALA A 194 -21.78 -13.02 8.94
C ALA A 194 -20.30 -13.14 8.57
N SER A 195 -19.72 -14.34 8.67
CA SER A 195 -18.37 -14.64 8.18
C SER A 195 -18.35 -14.63 6.64
N PRO A 196 -17.25 -14.21 5.98
CA PRO A 196 -17.18 -14.30 4.52
C PRO A 196 -17.26 -15.77 4.08
N SER A 197 -18.00 -16.05 3.02
CA SER A 197 -18.07 -17.41 2.45
C SER A 197 -16.66 -17.81 1.98
N PRO A 198 -16.19 -19.05 2.23
CA PRO A 198 -14.88 -19.48 1.76
C PRO A 198 -14.82 -19.29 0.24
N ALA A 199 -13.80 -18.57 -0.23
CA ALA A 199 -13.60 -18.34 -1.65
C ALA A 199 -13.32 -19.68 -2.36
N ASN A 200 -14.22 -20.08 -3.25
CA ASN A 200 -14.01 -21.17 -4.21
C ASN A 200 -12.89 -20.84 -5.21
#